data_AF-A0A3M1WVC7-F1
#
_entry.id   AF-A0A3M1WVC7-F1
#
_cell.length_a   1.000
_cell.length_b   1.000
_cell.length_c   1.000
_cell.angle_alpha   90.00
_cell.angle_beta   90.00
_cell.angle_gamma   90.00
#
_symmetry.space_group_name_H-M   'P 1'
#
loop_
_entity.id
_entity.type
_entity.pdbx_description
1 polymer ?
#
loop_
_entity_poly.entity_id
_entity_poly.type
_entity_poly.pdbx_seq_one_letter_code
_entity_poly.pdbx_strand_id
1 'polypeptide(L)'
;MLAFLFTFIPTARPYRSCFRLLLGMALAGFCSQPGAQAQGWLAYQSMPQAGIHATSLNPAFLSRNPYRVDIQLFGGSSLLANTYLSLRSDSLFSGALGSVTDSTIDEVFVRKEGQDSYAFMLSSELAGPSLMIAINPKHSVALTSRFRTLASVSQLQEAGARFAIEGLDIPELWDKNLTNDGGQLAVASFLDAGLAYGGEVFSQGAHSLQVGAHLRLLRGLAGAYLYADGLTYSLDNADTLNILQSDLDYAYSANVAAISPQSPNLQDLRQSLPRNSMGLDIGFSYIYRTKTHALLGLPYRARIGLGVRDLGGIAFRTSPGTGTFSGSVSGFPLE
;
A
#
# COMPACT_ATOMS: atom_id res chain seq x y z
N MET A 1 24.53 10.56 -5.27
CA MET A 1 23.33 9.70 -5.34
C MET A 1 23.08 9.21 -3.92
N LEU A 2 22.36 10.00 -3.10
CA LEU A 2 22.12 9.67 -1.69
C LEU A 2 20.86 8.81 -1.60
N ALA A 3 21.03 7.60 -1.10
CA ALA A 3 19.93 6.75 -0.65
C ALA A 3 19.83 6.89 0.86
N PHE A 4 18.68 7.35 1.34
CA PHE A 4 18.41 7.50 2.76
C PHE A 4 17.62 6.28 3.26
N LEU A 5 18.23 5.57 4.20
CA LEU A 5 17.61 4.47 4.94
C LEU A 5 16.98 5.10 6.20
N PHE A 6 15.66 5.21 6.23
CA PHE A 6 14.94 5.68 7.41
C PHE A 6 14.93 4.58 8.46
N THR A 7 15.54 4.82 9.61
CA THR A 7 15.49 3.92 10.76
C THR A 7 14.62 4.57 11.82
N PHE A 8 13.41 4.05 12.02
CA PHE A 8 12.54 4.45 13.12
C PHE A 8 13.01 3.68 14.37
N ILE A 9 13.47 4.37 15.40
CA ILE A 9 13.80 3.73 16.68
C ILE A 9 12.66 4.04 17.66
N PRO A 10 11.70 3.13 17.88
CA PRO A 10 10.72 3.31 18.93
C PRO A 10 11.44 3.24 20.28
N THR A 11 11.41 4.34 21.04
CA THR A 11 11.86 4.34 22.43
C THR A 11 10.83 3.59 23.27
N ALA A 12 11.24 2.47 23.85
CA ALA A 12 10.38 1.60 24.63
C ALA A 12 9.89 2.31 25.91
N ARG A 13 8.59 2.57 26.01
CA ARG A 13 7.87 2.59 27.29
C ARG A 13 6.86 1.44 27.27
N PRO A 14 6.87 0.55 28.27
CA PRO A 14 6.03 -0.64 28.25
C PRO A 14 4.58 -0.25 28.59
N TYR A 15 3.63 -0.94 27.94
CA TYR A 15 2.17 -0.85 28.12
C TYR A 15 1.48 0.40 27.55
N ARG A 16 1.18 0.44 26.23
CA ARG A 16 0.06 1.24 25.63
C ARG A 16 -0.43 0.68 24.28
N SER A 17 -1.58 0.00 24.35
CA SER A 17 -2.77 -0.12 23.48
C SER A 17 -2.71 -0.32 21.94
N CYS A 18 -3.67 -1.12 21.47
CA CYS A 18 -3.84 -1.70 20.12
C CYS A 18 -3.94 -0.70 18.95
N PHE A 19 -4.18 0.59 19.18
CA PHE A 19 -4.26 1.59 18.09
C PHE A 19 -2.87 1.99 17.58
N ARG A 20 -1.86 2.03 18.48
CA ARG A 20 -0.44 2.10 18.09
C ARG A 20 0.00 0.85 17.33
N LEU A 21 -0.73 -0.25 17.47
CA LEU A 21 -0.46 -1.48 16.75
C LEU A 21 -0.85 -1.36 15.27
N LEU A 22 -1.92 -0.68 14.87
CA LEU A 22 -2.29 -0.60 13.44
C LEU A 22 -1.34 0.28 12.63
N LEU A 23 -0.92 1.42 13.19
CA LEU A 23 0.11 2.30 12.61
C LEU A 23 1.52 1.71 12.80
N GLY A 24 1.76 1.07 13.95
CA GLY A 24 3.00 0.35 14.25
C GLY A 24 3.18 -0.95 13.49
N MET A 25 2.12 -1.62 13.03
CA MET A 25 2.19 -2.85 12.21
C MET A 25 2.62 -2.53 10.77
N ALA A 26 2.28 -1.34 10.26
CA ALA A 26 2.77 -0.84 8.99
C ALA A 26 4.26 -0.46 9.03
N LEU A 27 4.75 -0.01 10.19
CA LEU A 27 6.12 0.48 10.40
C LEU A 27 7.09 -0.59 10.97
N ALA A 28 6.62 -1.49 11.84
CA ALA A 28 7.45 -2.50 12.52
C ALA A 28 7.78 -3.71 11.63
N GLY A 29 6.96 -3.98 10.60
CA GLY A 29 7.24 -5.03 9.61
C GLY A 29 8.50 -4.79 8.76
N PHE A 30 9.10 -3.60 8.84
CA PHE A 30 10.29 -3.22 8.06
C PHE A 30 11.51 -2.89 8.91
N CYS A 31 11.40 -2.91 10.24
CA CYS A 31 12.40 -2.28 11.12
C CYS A 31 13.60 -3.17 11.52
N SER A 32 13.79 -4.33 10.89
CA SER A 32 14.90 -5.24 11.23
C SER A 32 15.66 -5.78 10.01
N GLN A 33 16.09 -4.90 9.10
CA GLN A 33 17.03 -5.23 8.03
C GLN A 33 18.08 -4.11 7.88
N PRO A 34 19.30 -4.25 8.43
CA PRO A 34 20.38 -3.33 8.12
C PRO A 34 20.82 -3.54 6.65
N GLY A 35 20.62 -2.54 5.79
CA GLY A 35 21.29 -2.47 4.49
C GLY A 35 20.44 -2.56 3.22
N ALA A 36 19.11 -2.50 3.28
CA ALA A 36 18.29 -2.48 2.06
C ALA A 36 18.24 -1.07 1.44
N GLN A 37 19.00 -0.85 0.37
CA GLN A 37 18.86 0.33 -0.49
C GLN A 37 17.52 0.25 -1.24
N ALA A 38 16.46 0.82 -0.68
CA ALA A 38 15.13 0.80 -1.27
C ALA A 38 15.01 1.90 -2.35
N GLN A 39 15.10 1.52 -3.63
CA GLN A 39 14.54 2.33 -4.71
C GLN A 39 13.09 1.91 -4.90
N GLY A 40 12.17 2.88 -4.93
CA GLY A 40 10.77 2.61 -5.25
C GLY A 40 10.66 1.90 -6.60
N TRP A 41 9.89 0.83 -6.67
CA TRP A 41 9.80 -0.01 -7.87
C TRP A 41 9.36 0.75 -9.11
N LEU A 42 8.62 1.85 -8.97
CA LEU A 42 8.03 2.57 -10.10
C LEU A 42 9.06 2.99 -11.16
N ALA A 43 10.24 3.47 -10.73
CA ALA A 43 11.30 3.86 -11.66
C ALA A 43 11.87 2.62 -12.39
N TYR A 44 12.18 1.56 -11.64
CA TYR A 44 12.73 0.32 -12.17
C TYR A 44 11.76 -0.41 -13.11
N GLN A 45 10.48 -0.52 -12.75
CA GLN A 45 9.43 -1.22 -13.52
C GLN A 45 9.20 -0.63 -14.91
N SER A 46 9.53 0.65 -15.11
CA SER A 46 9.43 1.33 -16.41
C SER A 46 10.60 1.04 -17.36
N MET A 47 11.69 0.46 -16.83
CA MET A 47 12.90 0.22 -17.61
C MET A 47 12.72 -0.93 -18.61
N PRO A 48 13.38 -0.87 -19.78
CA PRO A 48 13.42 -1.99 -20.72
C PRO A 48 13.98 -3.29 -20.12
N GLN A 49 14.80 -3.18 -19.08
CA GLN A 49 15.45 -4.27 -18.36
C GLN A 49 14.70 -4.65 -17.07
N ALA A 50 13.46 -4.20 -16.89
CA ALA A 50 12.70 -4.46 -15.66
C ALA A 50 12.26 -5.92 -15.50
N GLY A 51 12.47 -6.78 -16.51
CA GLY A 51 12.23 -8.20 -16.33
C GLY A 51 10.78 -8.52 -15.98
N ILE A 52 10.60 -9.39 -14.99
CA ILE A 52 9.31 -9.73 -14.41
C ILE A 52 8.62 -8.55 -13.72
N HIS A 53 9.38 -7.59 -13.21
CA HIS A 53 8.83 -6.41 -12.54
C HIS A 53 8.09 -5.49 -13.52
N ALA A 54 8.39 -5.53 -14.82
CA ALA A 54 7.65 -4.75 -15.82
C ALA A 54 6.15 -5.11 -15.87
N THR A 55 5.80 -6.34 -15.49
CA THR A 55 4.45 -6.90 -15.57
C THR A 55 3.45 -6.10 -14.74
N SER A 56 3.84 -5.61 -13.56
CA SER A 56 2.95 -4.83 -12.67
C SER A 56 2.61 -3.47 -13.26
N LEU A 57 3.47 -2.92 -14.13
CA LEU A 57 3.21 -1.67 -14.83
C LEU A 57 2.38 -1.91 -16.10
N ASN A 58 2.79 -2.86 -16.93
CA ASN A 58 2.09 -3.22 -18.15
C ASN A 58 2.52 -4.63 -18.62
N PRO A 59 1.61 -5.62 -18.73
CA PRO A 59 2.00 -6.98 -19.11
C PRO A 59 2.57 -7.09 -20.54
N ALA A 60 2.29 -6.14 -21.43
CA ALA A 60 2.92 -6.12 -22.76
C ALA A 60 4.45 -5.95 -22.69
N PHE A 61 4.98 -5.41 -21.59
CA PHE A 61 6.40 -5.15 -21.42
C PHE A 61 7.24 -6.42 -21.21
N LEU A 62 6.59 -7.57 -20.99
CA LEU A 62 7.24 -8.87 -20.97
C LEU A 62 7.80 -9.28 -22.35
N SER A 63 7.28 -8.70 -23.43
CA SER A 63 7.75 -8.99 -24.78
C SER A 63 9.10 -8.32 -25.06
N ARG A 64 9.95 -8.99 -25.86
CA ARG A 64 11.32 -8.56 -26.16
C ARG A 64 12.15 -8.24 -24.90
N ASN A 65 12.02 -9.08 -23.88
CA ASN A 65 12.86 -8.97 -22.71
C ASN A 65 14.33 -9.35 -23.06
N PRO A 66 15.34 -8.61 -22.57
CA PRO A 66 16.74 -9.00 -22.75
C PRO A 66 17.09 -10.33 -22.06
N TYR A 67 16.34 -10.72 -21.03
CA TYR A 67 16.58 -11.95 -20.28
C TYR A 67 15.76 -13.11 -20.84
N ARG A 68 16.40 -14.28 -20.97
CA ARG A 68 15.69 -15.54 -21.29
C ARG A 68 14.95 -16.10 -20.08
N VAL A 69 15.55 -15.91 -18.90
CA VAL A 69 15.00 -16.31 -17.61
C VAL A 69 15.28 -15.16 -16.66
N ASP A 70 14.26 -14.75 -15.93
CA ASP A 70 14.38 -13.78 -14.85
C ASP A 70 13.66 -14.32 -13.62
N ILE A 71 14.33 -14.25 -12.48
CA ILE A 71 13.89 -14.85 -11.22
C ILE A 71 13.90 -13.75 -10.17
N GLN A 72 12.71 -13.47 -9.64
CA GLN A 72 12.55 -12.66 -8.45
C GLN A 72 12.35 -13.61 -7.27
N LEU A 73 13.20 -13.50 -6.24
CA LEU A 73 13.03 -14.29 -5.02
C LEU A 73 12.08 -13.58 -4.07
N PHE A 74 12.46 -12.38 -3.64
CA PHE A 74 11.66 -11.54 -2.75
C PHE A 74 11.94 -10.08 -3.07
N GLY A 75 10.96 -9.23 -2.81
CA GLY A 75 11.15 -7.79 -2.81
C GLY A 75 10.04 -7.11 -2.03
N GLY A 76 10.32 -5.97 -1.42
CA GLY A 76 9.33 -5.18 -0.70
C GLY A 76 9.24 -3.77 -1.26
N SER A 77 8.05 -3.20 -1.22
CA SER A 77 7.86 -1.76 -1.34
C SER A 77 6.76 -1.30 -0.39
N SER A 78 6.86 -0.07 0.09
CA SER A 78 5.81 0.56 0.88
C SER A 78 5.70 2.02 0.46
N LEU A 79 4.47 2.51 0.40
CA LEU A 79 4.11 3.89 0.12
C LEU A 79 3.26 4.39 1.27
N LEU A 80 3.71 5.49 1.88
CA LEU A 80 2.94 6.28 2.82
C LEU A 80 2.65 7.63 2.17
N ALA A 81 1.39 8.03 2.17
CA ALA A 81 0.97 9.33 1.68
C ALA A 81 -0.03 9.94 2.66
N ASN A 82 0.02 11.26 2.83
CA ASN A 82 -0.93 11.97 3.67
C ASN A 82 -1.05 13.44 3.24
N THR A 83 -2.13 14.11 3.69
CA THR A 83 -2.36 15.55 3.43
C THR A 83 -2.05 16.45 4.63
N TYR A 84 -1.75 15.87 5.80
CA TYR A 84 -1.57 16.59 7.06
C TYR A 84 -0.13 17.06 7.31
N LEU A 85 0.86 16.19 7.10
CA LEU A 85 2.29 16.48 7.23
C LEU A 85 2.90 16.86 5.88
N SER A 86 3.62 17.97 5.87
CA SER A 86 4.42 18.44 4.73
C SER A 86 5.89 18.50 5.11
N LEU A 87 6.77 18.02 4.23
CA LEU A 87 8.20 18.22 4.39
C LEU A 87 8.55 19.71 4.35
N ARG A 88 9.45 20.15 5.23
CA ARG A 88 10.05 21.46 5.12
C ARG A 88 11.21 21.45 4.13
N SER A 89 11.30 22.48 3.32
CA SER A 89 12.33 22.59 2.30
C SER A 89 13.76 22.70 2.88
N ASP A 90 13.93 23.30 4.06
CA ASP A 90 15.21 23.42 4.76
C ASP A 90 15.71 22.07 5.30
N SER A 91 14.80 21.21 5.75
CA SER A 91 15.10 19.87 6.25
C SER A 91 15.75 18.95 5.19
N LEU A 92 15.50 19.22 3.90
CA LEU A 92 16.09 18.46 2.79
C LEU A 92 17.61 18.52 2.74
N PHE A 93 18.20 19.59 3.27
CA PHE A 93 19.65 19.86 3.20
C PHE A 93 20.32 19.91 4.58
N SER A 94 19.56 19.88 5.68
CA SER A 94 20.09 19.97 7.04
C SER A 94 20.59 18.64 7.60
N GLY A 95 20.36 17.52 6.90
CA GLY A 95 20.65 16.18 7.39
C GLY A 95 19.64 15.66 8.43
N ALA A 96 18.67 16.49 8.86
CA ALA A 96 17.62 16.12 9.82
C ALA A 96 16.74 14.95 9.33
N LEU A 97 16.62 14.78 8.01
CA LEU A 97 15.96 13.61 7.41
C LEU A 97 16.62 12.27 7.75
N GLY A 98 17.90 12.28 8.14
CA GLY A 98 18.64 11.06 8.46
C GLY A 98 18.23 10.41 9.79
N SER A 99 17.58 11.15 10.69
CA SER A 99 17.17 10.64 12.01
C SER A 99 15.96 11.42 12.53
N VAL A 100 14.77 11.04 12.06
CA VAL A 100 13.50 11.60 12.56
C VAL A 100 13.05 10.82 13.80
N THR A 101 12.94 11.52 14.92
CA THR A 101 12.38 11.03 16.20
C THR A 101 11.22 11.94 16.61
N ASP A 102 10.47 11.56 17.65
CA ASP A 102 9.37 12.40 18.19
C ASP A 102 9.83 13.83 18.53
N SER A 103 11.09 14.00 18.94
CA SER A 103 11.66 15.31 19.28
C SER A 103 12.12 16.12 18.05
N THR A 104 12.38 15.47 16.91
CA THR A 104 12.89 16.12 15.69
C THR A 104 11.86 16.13 14.55
N ILE A 105 10.68 15.54 14.75
CA ILE A 105 9.59 15.56 13.79
C ILE A 105 9.21 17.01 13.43
N ASP A 106 9.26 17.89 14.43
CA ASP A 106 9.04 19.33 14.34
C ASP A 106 10.28 20.12 13.87
N GLU A 107 11.29 19.46 13.33
CA GLU A 107 12.35 20.07 12.53
C GLU A 107 12.22 19.70 11.05
N VAL A 108 11.52 18.59 10.77
CA VAL A 108 11.43 17.98 9.44
C VAL A 108 10.08 18.23 8.77
N PHE A 109 8.99 18.18 9.54
CA PHE A 109 7.62 18.24 9.01
C PHE A 109 6.85 19.42 9.56
N VAL A 110 6.00 20.03 8.74
CA VAL A 110 5.02 21.05 9.15
C VAL A 110 3.62 20.44 9.04
N ARG A 111 2.82 20.67 10.08
CA ARG A 111 1.40 20.32 10.10
C ARG A 111 0.63 21.34 9.25
N LYS A 112 -0.19 20.86 8.32
CA LYS A 112 -1.05 21.70 7.47
C LYS A 112 -2.42 21.85 8.11
N GLU A 113 -2.47 22.55 9.23
CA GLU A 113 -3.69 22.84 10.01
C GLU A 113 -4.69 23.71 9.22
N GLY A 114 -5.96 23.71 9.64
CA GLY A 114 -7.02 24.54 9.06
C GLY A 114 -7.58 24.05 7.73
N GLN A 115 -7.39 22.78 7.36
CA GLN A 115 -8.09 22.18 6.21
C GLN A 115 -9.40 21.52 6.66
N ASP A 116 -10.40 21.53 5.77
CA ASP A 116 -11.70 20.90 6.04
C ASP A 116 -11.59 19.39 6.26
N SER A 117 -10.64 18.73 5.58
CA SER A 117 -10.42 17.30 5.73
C SER A 117 -9.00 16.85 5.40
N TYR A 118 -8.63 15.73 6.02
CA TYR A 118 -7.35 15.08 5.88
C TYR A 118 -7.51 13.63 5.40
N ALA A 119 -6.48 13.14 4.73
CA ALA A 119 -6.40 11.77 4.25
C ALA A 119 -5.02 11.18 4.51
N PHE A 120 -5.00 9.87 4.74
CA PHE A 120 -3.82 9.05 4.94
C PHE A 120 -3.96 7.79 4.08
N MET A 121 -2.85 7.35 3.48
CA MET A 121 -2.81 6.14 2.67
C MET A 121 -1.52 5.38 2.96
N LEU A 122 -1.66 4.07 3.11
CA LEU A 122 -0.59 3.10 3.16
C LEU A 122 -0.82 2.09 2.03
N SER A 123 0.22 1.82 1.26
CA SER A 123 0.25 0.72 0.30
C SER A 123 1.56 -0.02 0.45
N SER A 124 1.51 -1.23 1.00
CA SER A 124 2.67 -2.11 1.13
C SER A 124 2.52 -3.33 0.23
N GLU A 125 3.59 -3.71 -0.43
CA GLU A 125 3.68 -4.91 -1.25
C GLU A 125 4.94 -5.70 -0.87
N LEU A 126 4.76 -6.98 -0.60
CA LEU A 126 5.82 -7.97 -0.49
C LEU A 126 5.67 -8.91 -1.68
N ALA A 127 6.51 -8.74 -2.69
CA ALA A 127 6.62 -9.66 -3.79
C ALA A 127 7.41 -10.90 -3.36
N GLY A 128 6.86 -12.07 -3.67
CA GLY A 128 7.46 -13.36 -3.40
C GLY A 128 8.12 -13.97 -4.64
N PRO A 129 8.42 -15.28 -4.59
CA PRO A 129 9.05 -15.99 -5.68
C PRO A 129 8.24 -15.87 -6.97
N SER A 130 8.89 -15.37 -8.01
CA SER A 130 8.29 -15.11 -9.30
C SER A 130 9.31 -15.45 -10.41
N LEU A 131 8.83 -15.95 -11.54
CA LEU A 131 9.66 -16.48 -12.62
C LEU A 131 9.12 -16.01 -13.97
N MET A 132 9.97 -15.41 -14.79
CA MET A 132 9.69 -15.09 -16.18
C MET A 132 10.57 -15.96 -17.08
N ILE A 133 9.99 -16.53 -18.13
CA ILE A 133 10.69 -17.29 -19.15
C ILE A 133 10.31 -16.73 -20.53
N ALA A 134 11.33 -16.38 -21.32
CA ALA A 134 11.16 -16.07 -22.73
C ALA A 134 10.96 -17.38 -23.51
N ILE A 135 9.79 -17.53 -24.12
CA ILE A 135 9.50 -18.65 -25.04
C ILE A 135 10.37 -18.51 -26.29
N ASN A 136 10.49 -17.27 -26.79
CA ASN A 136 11.35 -16.89 -27.89
C ASN A 136 11.66 -15.38 -27.79
N PRO A 137 12.45 -14.78 -28.70
CA PRO A 137 12.82 -13.36 -28.61
C PRO A 137 11.66 -12.36 -28.62
N LYS A 138 10.45 -12.78 -29.00
CA LYS A 138 9.25 -11.94 -29.12
C LYS A 138 8.21 -12.19 -28.03
N HIS A 139 8.22 -13.36 -27.40
CA HIS A 139 7.15 -13.81 -26.51
C HIS A 139 7.71 -14.35 -25.19
N SER A 140 7.09 -13.96 -24.08
CA SER A 140 7.46 -14.38 -22.74
C SER A 140 6.22 -14.71 -21.91
N VAL A 141 6.40 -15.62 -20.97
CA VAL A 141 5.42 -15.93 -19.92
C VAL A 141 6.04 -15.67 -18.56
N ALA A 142 5.22 -15.33 -17.57
CA ALA A 142 5.66 -15.16 -16.20
C ALA A 142 4.66 -15.72 -15.20
N LEU A 143 5.18 -16.27 -14.09
CA LEU A 143 4.45 -16.62 -12.89
C LEU A 143 4.83 -15.61 -11.81
N THR A 144 3.85 -14.98 -11.17
CA THR A 144 4.11 -13.98 -10.14
C THR A 144 3.43 -14.34 -8.82
N SER A 145 4.06 -14.02 -7.70
CA SER A 145 3.42 -14.10 -6.37
C SER A 145 3.66 -12.84 -5.57
N ARG A 146 2.62 -12.35 -4.89
CA ARG A 146 2.65 -11.11 -4.10
C ARG A 146 1.72 -11.19 -2.90
N PHE A 147 2.09 -10.48 -1.84
CA PHE A 147 1.24 -10.11 -0.73
C PHE A 147 1.11 -8.58 -0.74
N ARG A 148 -0.12 -8.07 -0.62
CA ARG A 148 -0.39 -6.63 -0.62
C ARG A 148 -1.25 -6.27 0.58
N THR A 149 -0.96 -5.12 1.17
CA THR A 149 -1.80 -4.45 2.17
C THR A 149 -2.04 -3.03 1.70
N LEU A 150 -3.31 -2.67 1.56
CA LEU A 150 -3.77 -1.32 1.28
C LEU A 150 -4.54 -0.84 2.50
N ALA A 151 -4.23 0.36 2.97
CA ALA A 151 -5.02 1.02 3.99
C ALA A 151 -5.20 2.49 3.61
N SER A 152 -6.39 3.03 3.85
CA SER A 152 -6.70 4.43 3.62
C SER A 152 -7.63 4.95 4.69
N VAL A 153 -7.37 6.16 5.13
CA VAL A 153 -8.29 6.98 5.90
C VAL A 153 -8.54 8.24 5.10
N SER A 154 -9.79 8.66 4.96
CA SER A 154 -10.16 9.88 4.25
C SER A 154 -11.30 10.60 4.95
N GLN A 155 -11.46 11.89 4.65
CA GLN A 155 -12.46 12.75 5.28
C GLN A 155 -12.31 12.81 6.81
N LEU A 156 -11.06 12.87 7.27
CA LEU A 156 -10.74 13.00 8.68
C LEU A 156 -10.65 14.50 9.03
N GLN A 157 -11.37 14.97 10.05
CA GLN A 157 -11.25 16.34 10.53
C GLN A 157 -9.94 16.53 11.32
N GLU A 158 -9.56 17.78 11.58
CA GLU A 158 -8.26 18.14 12.14
C GLU A 158 -7.93 17.40 13.44
N ALA A 159 -8.88 17.31 14.38
CA ALA A 159 -8.66 16.59 15.63
C ALA A 159 -8.36 15.10 15.40
N GLY A 160 -9.07 14.46 14.47
CA GLY A 160 -8.79 13.08 14.06
C GLY A 160 -7.40 12.93 13.41
N ALA A 161 -7.00 13.87 12.57
CA ALA A 161 -5.68 13.87 11.92
C ALA A 161 -4.54 14.05 12.93
N ARG A 162 -4.73 14.92 13.92
CA ARG A 162 -3.83 15.07 15.07
C ARG A 162 -3.70 13.76 15.82
N PHE A 163 -4.80 13.13 16.19
CA PHE A 163 -4.77 11.82 16.87
C PHE A 163 -4.08 10.71 16.05
N ALA A 164 -4.24 10.72 14.73
CA ALA A 164 -3.63 9.72 13.86
C ALA A 164 -2.09 9.82 13.83
N ILE A 165 -1.51 11.01 14.03
CA ILE A 165 -0.07 11.24 13.98
C ILE A 165 0.56 11.34 15.37
N GLU A 166 -0.07 12.07 16.28
CA GLU A 166 0.47 12.41 17.60
C GLU A 166 -0.01 11.42 18.69
N GLY A 167 -1.01 10.60 18.38
CA GLY A 167 -1.69 9.73 19.35
C GLY A 167 -2.76 10.48 20.14
N LEU A 168 -3.38 9.80 21.10
CA LEU A 168 -4.52 10.34 21.87
C LEU A 168 -4.13 11.24 23.06
N ASP A 169 -2.83 11.36 23.34
CA ASP A 169 -2.29 12.12 24.47
C ASP A 169 -2.14 13.61 24.12
N ILE A 170 -3.27 14.25 23.81
CA ILE A 170 -3.36 15.67 23.43
C ILE A 170 -4.35 16.35 24.38
N PRO A 171 -3.91 16.81 25.57
CA PRO A 171 -4.78 17.40 26.59
C PRO A 171 -5.64 18.56 26.10
N GLU A 172 -5.15 19.31 25.11
CA GLU A 172 -5.88 20.41 24.46
C GLU A 172 -7.15 19.96 23.73
N LEU A 173 -7.28 18.68 23.40
CA LEU A 173 -8.43 18.09 22.70
C LEU A 173 -9.33 17.25 23.62
N TRP A 174 -8.93 17.03 24.88
CA TRP A 174 -9.77 16.35 25.86
C TRP A 174 -10.94 17.21 26.32
N ASP A 175 -12.01 16.56 26.77
CA ASP A 175 -13.26 17.19 27.23
C ASP A 175 -13.93 18.13 26.20
N LYS A 176 -13.52 18.06 24.93
CA LYS A 176 -14.10 18.81 23.81
C LYS A 176 -15.00 17.93 22.99
N ASN A 177 -16.12 18.50 22.54
CA ASN A 177 -16.97 17.87 21.53
C ASN A 177 -16.30 18.02 20.17
N LEU A 178 -15.64 16.96 19.73
CA LEU A 178 -14.99 16.84 18.45
C LEU A 178 -15.97 16.22 17.45
N THR A 179 -15.88 16.64 16.20
CA THR A 179 -16.72 16.11 15.13
C THR A 179 -15.88 15.40 14.08
N ASN A 180 -16.48 14.47 13.36
CA ASN A 180 -15.96 13.93 12.13
C ASN A 180 -17.12 13.50 11.25
N ASP A 181 -17.29 14.17 10.11
CA ASP A 181 -18.37 13.88 9.17
C ASP A 181 -17.82 13.24 7.89
N GLY A 182 -18.51 12.21 7.38
CA GLY A 182 -18.12 11.47 6.18
C GLY A 182 -16.82 10.65 6.29
N GLY A 183 -16.30 10.42 7.50
CA GLY A 183 -15.02 9.77 7.74
C GLY A 183 -15.01 8.33 7.24
N GLN A 184 -13.97 7.96 6.48
CA GLN A 184 -13.85 6.62 5.89
C GLN A 184 -12.50 6.00 6.26
N LEU A 185 -12.53 4.76 6.74
CA LEU A 185 -11.37 3.90 6.91
C LEU A 185 -11.60 2.63 6.10
N ALA A 186 -10.61 2.23 5.31
CA ALA A 186 -10.61 0.97 4.60
C ALA A 186 -9.24 0.33 4.69
N VAL A 187 -9.21 -0.97 4.98
CA VAL A 187 -8.00 -1.78 5.02
C VAL A 187 -8.28 -3.08 4.27
N ALA A 188 -7.34 -3.52 3.43
CA ALA A 188 -7.41 -4.76 2.70
C ALA A 188 -6.02 -5.38 2.56
N SER A 189 -5.84 -6.57 3.12
CA SER A 189 -4.66 -7.42 2.94
C SER A 189 -5.04 -8.65 2.14
N PHE A 190 -4.25 -8.98 1.11
CA PHE A 190 -4.55 -10.10 0.21
C PHE A 190 -3.30 -10.70 -0.43
N LEU A 191 -3.41 -11.97 -0.83
CA LEU A 191 -2.44 -12.65 -1.67
C LEU A 191 -2.85 -12.57 -3.14
N ASP A 192 -1.85 -12.56 -4.00
CA ASP A 192 -1.98 -12.51 -5.45
C ASP A 192 -1.00 -13.51 -6.06
N ALA A 193 -1.53 -14.47 -6.81
CA ALA A 193 -0.75 -15.39 -7.64
C ALA A 193 -1.18 -15.23 -9.10
N GLY A 194 -0.24 -14.93 -9.98
CA GLY A 194 -0.54 -14.50 -11.35
C GLY A 194 0.18 -15.31 -12.41
N LEU A 195 -0.48 -15.43 -13.57
CA LEU A 195 0.09 -15.91 -14.83
C LEU A 195 0.02 -14.79 -15.85
N ALA A 196 1.17 -14.35 -16.34
CA ALA A 196 1.29 -13.29 -17.32
C ALA A 196 1.85 -13.80 -18.65
N TYR A 197 1.45 -13.12 -19.71
CA TYR A 197 1.98 -13.30 -21.05
C TYR A 197 2.17 -11.94 -21.71
N GLY A 198 3.29 -11.77 -22.41
CA GLY A 198 3.50 -10.62 -23.29
C GLY A 198 4.16 -11.04 -24.60
N GLY A 199 3.68 -10.47 -25.71
CA GLY A 199 4.14 -10.81 -27.05
C GLY A 199 4.23 -9.61 -27.98
N GLU A 200 5.24 -9.59 -28.84
CA GLU A 200 5.29 -8.71 -30.02
C GLU A 200 4.43 -9.31 -31.14
N VAL A 201 3.32 -8.67 -31.45
CA VAL A 201 2.33 -9.15 -32.44
C VAL A 201 2.53 -8.55 -33.82
N PHE A 202 3.22 -7.41 -33.91
CA PHE A 202 3.54 -6.75 -35.16
C PHE A 202 4.95 -6.15 -35.10
N SER A 203 5.70 -6.29 -36.18
CA SER A 203 7.06 -5.77 -36.29
C SER A 203 7.38 -5.52 -37.76
N GLN A 204 7.40 -4.26 -38.17
CA GLN A 204 7.72 -3.87 -39.54
C GLN A 204 8.57 -2.59 -39.55
N GLY A 205 9.76 -2.68 -40.14
CA GLY A 205 10.70 -1.57 -40.22
C GLY A 205 11.03 -1.00 -38.84
N ALA A 206 10.68 0.27 -38.63
CA ALA A 206 10.93 0.99 -37.39
C ALA A 206 9.87 0.79 -36.31
N HIS A 207 8.80 0.05 -36.60
CA HIS A 207 7.58 0.01 -35.79
C HIS A 207 7.36 -1.40 -35.22
N SER A 208 7.03 -1.46 -33.93
CA SER A 208 6.64 -2.71 -33.27
C SER A 208 5.44 -2.48 -32.36
N LEU A 209 4.51 -3.45 -32.37
CA LEU A 209 3.35 -3.48 -31.46
C LEU A 209 3.45 -4.71 -30.56
N GLN A 210 3.19 -4.49 -29.28
CA GLN A 210 3.24 -5.48 -28.23
C GLN A 210 1.90 -5.51 -27.50
N VAL A 211 1.46 -6.70 -27.12
CA VAL A 211 0.28 -6.92 -26.29
C VAL A 211 0.64 -7.83 -25.13
N GLY A 212 -0.11 -7.73 -24.05
CA GLY A 212 0.04 -8.65 -22.94
C GLY A 212 -1.22 -8.74 -22.09
N ALA A 213 -1.31 -9.83 -21.34
CA ALA A 213 -2.35 -10.08 -20.37
C ALA A 213 -1.74 -10.68 -19.12
N HIS A 214 -2.35 -10.41 -17.97
CA HIS A 214 -1.93 -10.95 -16.68
C HIS A 214 -3.17 -11.36 -15.90
N LEU A 215 -3.36 -12.67 -15.79
CA LEU A 215 -4.45 -13.27 -15.03
C LEU A 215 -3.99 -13.50 -13.60
N ARG A 216 -4.77 -13.04 -12.63
CA ARG A 216 -4.42 -13.05 -11.22
C ARG A 216 -5.46 -13.79 -10.41
N LEU A 217 -5.00 -14.65 -9.52
CA LEU A 217 -5.80 -15.30 -8.49
C LEU A 217 -5.60 -14.54 -7.19
N LEU A 218 -6.66 -13.90 -6.72
CA LEU A 218 -6.65 -13.02 -5.55
C LEU A 218 -7.30 -13.72 -4.37
N ARG A 219 -6.67 -13.64 -3.19
CA ARG A 219 -7.17 -14.25 -1.96
C ARG A 219 -7.13 -13.24 -0.82
N GLY A 220 -8.29 -12.74 -0.43
CA GLY A 220 -8.44 -11.80 0.69
C GLY A 220 -8.05 -12.45 2.01
N LEU A 221 -7.06 -11.87 2.70
CA LEU A 221 -6.53 -12.35 3.97
C LEU A 221 -7.15 -11.60 5.15
N ALA A 222 -7.28 -10.28 5.10
CA ALA A 222 -8.14 -9.56 6.02
C ALA A 222 -8.62 -8.28 5.36
N GLY A 223 -9.80 -7.84 5.77
CA GLY A 223 -10.34 -6.56 5.35
C GLY A 223 -11.11 -5.93 6.49
N ALA A 224 -11.07 -4.61 6.57
CA ALA A 224 -11.89 -3.83 7.46
C ALA A 224 -12.35 -2.57 6.74
N TYR A 225 -13.56 -2.13 7.05
CA TYR A 225 -14.15 -0.91 6.57
C TYR A 225 -14.90 -0.26 7.73
N LEU A 226 -14.81 1.06 7.81
CA LEU A 226 -15.61 1.89 8.69
C LEU A 226 -15.96 3.17 7.93
N TYR A 227 -17.23 3.52 7.98
CA TYR A 227 -17.75 4.81 7.54
C TYR A 227 -18.49 5.45 8.69
N ALA A 228 -18.22 6.72 8.92
CA ALA A 228 -18.80 7.51 9.99
C ALA A 228 -19.48 8.74 9.40
N ASP A 229 -20.80 8.78 9.50
CA ASP A 229 -21.65 9.90 9.12
C ASP A 229 -22.10 10.62 10.39
N GLY A 230 -21.76 11.90 10.52
CA GLY A 230 -22.10 12.70 11.71
C GLY A 230 -21.56 12.16 13.04
N LEU A 231 -20.29 11.75 13.11
CA LEU A 231 -19.66 11.34 14.37
C LEU A 231 -19.33 12.57 15.23
N THR A 232 -19.85 12.59 16.45
CA THR A 232 -19.48 13.54 17.51
C THR A 232 -18.95 12.74 18.70
N TYR A 233 -17.75 13.07 19.15
CA TYR A 233 -17.03 12.32 20.18
C TYR A 233 -16.22 13.25 21.09
N SER A 234 -15.88 12.77 22.28
CA SER A 234 -14.94 13.41 23.19
C SER A 234 -14.05 12.37 23.86
N LEU A 235 -12.90 12.78 24.36
CA LEU A 235 -11.99 11.95 25.14
C LEU A 235 -11.88 12.57 26.53
N ASP A 236 -12.12 11.79 27.58
CA ASP A 236 -11.86 12.27 28.96
C ASP A 236 -10.35 12.28 29.23
N ASN A 237 -9.63 11.38 28.57
CA ASN A 237 -8.18 11.22 28.61
C ASN A 237 -7.74 10.33 27.43
N ALA A 238 -6.45 10.00 27.35
CA ALA A 238 -5.90 9.15 26.29
C ALA A 238 -6.53 7.73 26.19
N ASP A 239 -7.24 7.28 27.23
CA ASP A 239 -7.71 5.89 27.39
C ASP A 239 -9.25 5.77 27.44
N THR A 240 -10.00 6.88 27.48
CA THR A 240 -11.46 6.87 27.66
C THR A 240 -12.18 7.69 26.58
N LEU A 241 -12.97 7.02 25.75
CA LEU A 241 -13.74 7.61 24.64
C LEU A 241 -15.22 7.72 24.98
N ASN A 242 -15.81 8.86 24.65
CA ASN A 242 -17.24 9.08 24.62
C ASN A 242 -17.69 9.33 23.18
N ILE A 243 -18.62 8.52 22.69
CA ILE A 243 -19.36 8.76 21.45
C ILE A 243 -20.66 9.46 21.84
N LEU A 244 -20.78 10.74 21.52
CA LEU A 244 -21.94 11.57 21.85
C LEU A 244 -23.07 11.38 20.84
N GLN A 245 -22.71 11.23 19.58
CA GLN A 245 -23.59 10.93 18.46
C GLN A 245 -22.79 10.23 17.38
N SER A 246 -23.37 9.22 16.74
CA SER A 246 -22.75 8.61 15.57
C SER A 246 -23.77 7.90 14.71
N ASP A 247 -23.52 7.85 13.40
CA ASP A 247 -24.06 6.84 12.50
C ASP A 247 -22.87 6.15 11.80
N LEU A 248 -22.60 4.91 12.19
CA LEU A 248 -21.42 4.16 11.77
C LEU A 248 -21.82 2.94 10.95
N ASP A 249 -21.27 2.80 9.77
CA ASP A 249 -21.28 1.55 9.02
C ASP A 249 -19.92 0.89 9.15
N TYR A 250 -19.85 -0.33 9.64
CA TYR A 250 -18.57 -1.01 9.79
C TYR A 250 -18.66 -2.48 9.43
N ALA A 251 -17.62 -2.96 8.74
CA ALA A 251 -17.49 -4.34 8.34
C ALA A 251 -16.05 -4.80 8.53
N TYR A 252 -15.88 -6.04 8.94
CA TYR A 252 -14.55 -6.62 9.04
C TYR A 252 -14.60 -8.10 8.72
N SER A 253 -13.49 -8.61 8.24
CA SER A 253 -13.38 -10.02 7.87
C SER A 253 -13.28 -10.89 9.12
N ALA A 254 -13.87 -12.08 9.07
CA ALA A 254 -13.89 -13.04 10.17
C ALA A 254 -12.48 -13.44 10.66
N ASN A 255 -11.47 -13.24 9.82
CA ASN A 255 -10.07 -13.55 10.07
C ASN A 255 -9.20 -12.32 10.40
N VAL A 256 -9.79 -11.15 10.66
CA VAL A 256 -9.03 -9.96 11.08
C VAL A 256 -8.20 -10.23 12.36
N ALA A 257 -8.74 -11.03 13.28
CA ALA A 257 -8.07 -11.43 14.52
C ALA A 257 -6.92 -12.45 14.28
N ALA A 258 -6.96 -13.20 13.18
CA ALA A 258 -5.91 -14.16 12.82
C ALA A 258 -4.64 -13.46 12.28
N ILE A 259 -4.71 -12.13 12.05
CA ILE A 259 -3.57 -11.28 11.71
C ILE A 259 -3.06 -10.55 12.98
N SER A 260 -3.30 -11.11 14.17
CA SER A 260 -2.65 -10.63 15.40
C SER A 260 -1.12 -10.87 15.34
N PRO A 261 -0.30 -9.82 15.54
CA PRO A 261 1.15 -9.93 15.50
C PRO A 261 1.75 -10.73 16.66
N GLN A 262 0.98 -10.99 17.73
CA GLN A 262 1.48 -11.79 18.85
C GLN A 262 1.47 -13.30 18.56
N SER A 263 0.67 -13.78 17.59
CA SER A 263 0.64 -15.20 17.24
C SER A 263 -0.07 -15.46 15.89
N PRO A 264 0.63 -15.32 14.74
CA PRO A 264 0.05 -15.70 13.46
C PRO A 264 -0.13 -17.21 13.39
N ASN A 265 -1.36 -17.71 13.59
CA ASN A 265 -1.68 -19.11 13.39
C ASN A 265 -1.91 -19.40 11.90
N LEU A 266 -0.89 -19.96 11.25
CA LEU A 266 -0.93 -20.32 9.82
C LEU A 266 -1.97 -21.39 9.48
N GLN A 267 -2.49 -22.14 10.46
CA GLN A 267 -3.55 -23.13 10.24
C GLN A 267 -4.94 -22.46 10.14
N ASP A 268 -5.22 -21.46 10.98
CA ASP A 268 -6.48 -20.69 10.95
C ASP A 268 -6.57 -19.83 9.69
N LEU A 269 -5.43 -19.33 9.22
CA LEU A 269 -5.28 -18.68 7.91
C LEU A 269 -5.62 -19.60 6.74
N ARG A 270 -5.56 -20.94 6.84
CA ARG A 270 -5.91 -21.81 5.70
C ARG A 270 -7.40 -22.18 5.65
N GLN A 271 -8.04 -22.32 6.80
CA GLN A 271 -9.41 -22.82 6.93
C GLN A 271 -10.49 -21.72 6.83
N SER A 272 -10.11 -20.45 6.99
CA SER A 272 -11.04 -19.32 7.05
C SER A 272 -11.12 -18.45 5.79
N LEU A 273 -10.27 -18.72 4.79
CA LEU A 273 -10.14 -17.83 3.64
C LEU A 273 -11.32 -17.92 2.66
N PRO A 274 -11.77 -16.79 2.11
CA PRO A 274 -12.86 -16.71 1.14
C PRO A 274 -12.54 -17.46 -0.16
N ARG A 275 -13.55 -17.62 -1.01
CA ARG A 275 -13.38 -18.13 -2.38
C ARG A 275 -12.32 -17.31 -3.12
N ASN A 276 -11.53 -18.00 -3.93
CA ASN A 276 -10.57 -17.33 -4.81
C ASN A 276 -11.32 -16.32 -5.69
N SER A 277 -10.82 -15.10 -5.72
CA SER A 277 -11.28 -14.06 -6.64
C SER A 277 -10.30 -13.95 -7.80
N MET A 278 -10.71 -13.30 -8.88
CA MET A 278 -9.89 -13.19 -10.09
C MET A 278 -9.67 -11.73 -10.45
N GLY A 279 -8.47 -11.44 -10.92
CA GLY A 279 -8.06 -10.17 -11.49
C GLY A 279 -7.52 -10.35 -12.91
N LEU A 280 -7.64 -9.32 -13.74
CA LEU A 280 -7.09 -9.28 -15.08
C LEU A 280 -6.45 -7.92 -15.35
N ASP A 281 -5.21 -7.96 -15.84
CA ASP A 281 -4.56 -6.80 -16.44
C ASP A 281 -4.40 -7.04 -17.94
N ILE A 282 -4.63 -6.01 -18.75
CA ILE A 282 -4.43 -6.02 -20.20
C ILE A 282 -3.53 -4.86 -20.58
N GLY A 283 -2.57 -5.12 -21.46
CA GLY A 283 -1.53 -4.19 -21.82
C GLY A 283 -1.29 -4.12 -23.32
N PHE A 284 -1.00 -2.91 -23.80
CA PHE A 284 -0.57 -2.61 -25.15
C PHE A 284 0.68 -1.71 -25.11
N SER A 285 1.62 -1.92 -26.00
CA SER A 285 2.76 -1.03 -26.17
C SER A 285 3.16 -0.88 -27.63
N TYR A 286 3.33 0.37 -28.03
CA TYR A 286 3.91 0.74 -29.32
C TYR A 286 5.34 1.21 -29.14
N ILE A 287 6.24 0.67 -29.95
CA ILE A 287 7.66 0.98 -29.93
C ILE A 287 8.11 1.51 -31.30
N TYR A 288 8.84 2.62 -31.27
CA TYR A 288 9.53 3.18 -32.43
C TYR A 288 11.05 3.08 -32.27
N ARG A 289 11.70 2.42 -33.23
CA ARG A 289 13.15 2.17 -33.28
C ARG A 289 13.73 2.68 -34.59
N THR A 290 14.73 3.57 -34.55
CA THR A 290 15.48 3.91 -35.77
C THR A 290 16.57 2.88 -36.04
N LYS A 291 17.08 2.82 -37.28
CA LYS A 291 18.21 1.94 -37.65
C LYS A 291 19.43 2.18 -36.74
N THR A 292 19.69 3.43 -36.36
CA THR A 292 20.77 3.81 -35.42
C THR A 292 20.56 3.21 -34.04
N HIS A 293 19.33 3.14 -33.53
CA HIS A 293 19.06 2.53 -32.21
C HIS A 293 19.28 1.02 -32.26
N ALA A 294 18.86 0.36 -33.35
CA ALA A 294 19.13 -1.05 -33.56
C ALA A 294 20.64 -1.35 -33.62
N LEU A 295 21.42 -0.47 -34.27
CA LEU A 295 22.88 -0.57 -34.38
C LEU A 295 23.60 -0.33 -33.04
N LEU A 296 23.09 0.57 -32.21
CA LEU A 296 23.67 0.91 -30.89
C LEU A 296 23.18 0.00 -29.75
N GLY A 297 22.34 -1.01 -30.04
CA GLY A 297 21.73 -1.87 -29.02
C GLY A 297 20.75 -1.12 -28.10
N LEU A 298 20.30 0.06 -28.50
CA LEU A 298 19.33 0.84 -27.73
C LEU A 298 17.92 0.28 -27.96
N PRO A 299 17.12 0.10 -26.89
CA PRO A 299 15.86 -0.64 -26.98
C PRO A 299 14.80 0.09 -27.81
N TYR A 300 14.78 1.43 -27.82
CA TYR A 300 13.86 2.26 -28.60
C TYR A 300 14.26 3.74 -28.61
N ARG A 301 13.71 4.50 -29.57
CA ARG A 301 13.71 5.98 -29.56
C ARG A 301 12.52 6.52 -28.80
N ALA A 302 11.37 5.86 -28.93
CA ALA A 302 10.14 6.18 -28.21
C ALA A 302 9.35 4.92 -27.91
N ARG A 303 8.69 4.90 -26.76
CA ARG A 303 7.74 3.86 -26.35
C ARG A 303 6.51 4.52 -25.77
N ILE A 304 5.35 4.10 -26.23
CA ILE A 304 4.06 4.49 -25.68
C ILE A 304 3.38 3.21 -25.18
N GLY A 305 2.83 3.26 -23.98
CA GLY A 305 2.13 2.12 -23.37
C GLY A 305 0.74 2.54 -22.92
N LEU A 306 -0.24 1.68 -23.16
CA LEU A 306 -1.59 1.78 -22.63
C LEU A 306 -1.90 0.48 -21.90
N GLY A 307 -2.53 0.56 -20.74
CA GLY A 307 -2.87 -0.63 -19.97
C GLY A 307 -4.07 -0.37 -19.09
N VAL A 308 -4.90 -1.41 -18.94
CA VAL A 308 -6.00 -1.46 -17.97
C VAL A 308 -5.59 -2.51 -16.95
N ARG A 309 -5.58 -2.13 -15.67
CA ARG A 309 -5.08 -2.96 -14.57
C ARG A 309 -6.13 -3.12 -13.48
N ASP A 310 -5.96 -4.17 -12.70
CA ASP A 310 -6.77 -4.52 -11.54
C ASP A 310 -8.27 -4.66 -11.88
N LEU A 311 -8.60 -5.16 -13.08
CA LEU A 311 -9.99 -5.50 -13.42
C LEU A 311 -10.41 -6.74 -12.64
N GLY A 312 -11.42 -6.61 -11.80
CA GLY A 312 -11.94 -7.71 -11.00
C GLY A 312 -12.43 -7.23 -9.65
N GLY A 313 -12.43 -8.14 -8.68
CA GLY A 313 -12.80 -7.85 -7.31
C GLY A 313 -12.13 -8.80 -6.35
N ILE A 314 -12.16 -8.46 -5.06
CA ILE A 314 -11.65 -9.31 -3.99
C ILE A 314 -12.78 -9.51 -2.99
N ALA A 315 -13.13 -10.77 -2.73
CA ALA A 315 -14.11 -11.11 -1.72
C ALA A 315 -13.45 -11.36 -0.36
N PHE A 316 -14.16 -10.98 0.70
CA PHE A 316 -13.80 -11.28 2.10
C PHE A 316 -14.93 -12.06 2.75
N ARG A 317 -14.58 -12.93 3.71
CA ARG A 317 -15.59 -13.57 4.56
C ARG A 317 -15.95 -12.62 5.69
N THR A 318 -17.14 -12.05 5.64
CA THR A 318 -17.64 -11.10 6.64
C THR A 318 -17.77 -11.74 8.02
N SER A 319 -17.40 -10.99 9.06
CA SER A 319 -17.62 -11.37 10.46
C SER A 319 -19.07 -11.14 10.88
N PRO A 320 -19.67 -11.98 11.74
CA PRO A 320 -21.02 -11.77 12.28
C PRO A 320 -21.21 -10.44 13.02
N GLY A 321 -20.12 -9.83 13.53
CA GLY A 321 -20.17 -8.54 14.21
C GLY A 321 -20.21 -7.31 13.28
N THR A 322 -20.28 -7.51 11.96
CA THR A 322 -20.44 -6.44 10.96
C THR A 322 -21.85 -5.87 11.04
N GLY A 323 -21.99 -4.55 10.93
CA GLY A 323 -23.30 -3.93 11.00
C GLY A 323 -23.24 -2.41 10.98
N THR A 324 -24.36 -1.82 11.40
CA THR A 324 -24.52 -0.39 11.56
C THR A 324 -24.67 -0.08 13.05
N PHE A 325 -24.11 1.04 13.49
CA PHE A 325 -24.25 1.53 14.85
C PHE A 325 -24.68 2.99 14.83
N SER A 326 -25.90 3.26 15.29
CA SER A 326 -26.42 4.61 15.44
C SER A 326 -26.75 4.86 16.90
N GLY A 327 -26.11 5.85 17.53
CA GLY A 327 -26.34 6.16 18.95
C GLY A 327 -25.17 6.83 19.66
N SER A 328 -25.14 6.68 20.99
CA SER A 328 -24.15 7.26 21.88
C SER A 328 -23.59 6.19 22.83
N VAL A 329 -22.31 6.28 23.17
CA VAL A 329 -21.62 5.42 24.15
C VAL A 329 -20.79 6.31 25.05
N SER A 330 -20.92 6.19 26.37
CA SER A 330 -20.09 6.93 27.33
C SER A 330 -19.13 6.00 28.06
N GLY A 331 -17.91 6.47 28.31
CA GLY A 331 -16.90 5.75 29.10
C GLY A 331 -16.38 4.49 28.42
N PHE A 332 -16.26 4.48 27.09
CA PHE A 332 -15.70 3.35 26.35
C PHE A 332 -14.19 3.26 26.60
N PRO A 333 -13.69 2.19 27.24
CA PRO A 333 -12.25 2.04 27.49
C PRO A 333 -11.52 1.66 26.19
N LEU A 334 -10.38 2.29 25.93
CA LEU A 334 -9.53 2.06 24.76
C LEU A 334 -8.37 1.08 25.01
N GLU A 335 -8.45 0.29 26.09
CA GLU A 335 -7.42 -0.69 26.51
C GLU A 335 -7.23 -1.85 25.51
#